data_AF-A0A7S3HR96-F1
#
_entry.id   AF-A0A7S3HR96-F1
#
_cell.length_a   1.000
_cell.length_b   1.000
_cell.length_c   1.000
_cell.angle_alpha   90.00
_cell.angle_beta   90.00
_cell.angle_gamma   90.00
#
_symmetry.space_group_name_H-M   'P 1'
#
loop_
_entity.id
_entity.type
_entity.pdbx_description
1 polymer ?
#
loop_
_entity_poly.entity_id
_entity_poly.type
_entity_poly.pdbx_seq_one_letter_code
_entity_poly.pdbx_strand_id
1 'polypeptide(L)'
;VKKAIVMSFSQQDPIAGRESVLLLFQHLSTASELSKDDLQWGITRLLSQLSDLELDCPRASDLTIEFLTCMVADELVSVPFLRRCRILRIGGAGGLLVLDAAQRRTPEYSKKELGTVQFKREIGTMILEYFNSSDQVEFTRCVRDLAPLSQERGAELVRKVMHLAMERSGNECEQALKLLVSLSRNEEISEEILELGFDDLYRRMPDLILDVPDGDEMAKAFVVEAQKAGVLRDTWSIPENA
;
A
#
# COMPACT_ATOMS: atom_id res chain seq x y z
N VAL A 1 9.58 18.12 -23.45
CA VAL A 1 8.72 17.30 -22.55
C VAL A 1 7.30 17.86 -22.42
N LYS A 2 7.01 18.88 -21.59
CA LYS A 2 5.64 19.42 -21.40
C LYS A 2 4.87 19.64 -22.71
N LYS A 3 5.47 20.34 -23.67
CA LYS A 3 4.81 20.67 -24.94
C LYS A 3 4.39 19.43 -25.73
N ALA A 4 5.23 18.40 -25.77
CA ALA A 4 4.90 17.15 -26.46
C ALA A 4 3.71 16.43 -25.79
N ILE A 5 3.68 16.40 -24.45
CA ILE A 5 2.58 15.82 -23.68
C ILE A 5 1.28 16.61 -23.92
N VAL A 6 1.32 17.94 -23.82
CA VAL A 6 0.13 18.78 -24.04
C VAL A 6 -0.39 18.65 -25.46
N MET A 7 0.50 18.58 -26.47
CA MET A 7 0.09 18.36 -27.85
C MET A 7 -0.60 17.01 -28.05
N SER A 8 -0.26 15.99 -27.27
CA SER A 8 -0.95 14.68 -27.34
C SER A 8 -2.39 14.76 -26.81
N PHE A 9 -2.70 15.69 -25.90
CA PHE A 9 -4.05 15.81 -25.33
C PHE A 9 -5.08 16.32 -26.33
N SER A 10 -4.63 17.03 -27.37
CA SER A 10 -5.49 17.61 -28.40
C SER A 10 -5.62 16.72 -29.65
N GLN A 11 -5.02 15.54 -29.67
CA GLN A 11 -5.12 14.63 -30.82
C GLN A 11 -6.48 13.91 -30.86
N GLN A 12 -6.92 13.54 -32.08
CA GLN A 12 -8.16 12.78 -32.29
C GLN A 12 -8.12 11.41 -31.61
N ASP A 13 -6.93 10.79 -31.55
CA ASP A 13 -6.66 9.59 -30.77
C ASP A 13 -5.61 9.90 -29.67
N PRO A 14 -6.07 10.19 -28.43
CA PRO A 14 -5.18 10.49 -27.32
C PRO A 14 -4.27 9.32 -26.92
N ILE A 15 -4.69 8.07 -27.17
CA ILE A 15 -3.94 6.87 -26.78
C ILE A 15 -2.73 6.71 -27.71
N ALA A 16 -2.98 6.71 -29.02
CA ALA A 16 -1.91 6.66 -30.02
C ALA A 16 -0.95 7.86 -29.91
N GLY A 17 -1.50 9.04 -29.61
CA GLY A 17 -0.71 10.25 -29.36
C GLY A 17 0.21 10.11 -28.14
N ARG A 18 -0.30 9.56 -27.03
CA ARG A 18 0.50 9.29 -25.84
C ARG A 18 1.61 8.28 -26.12
N GLU A 19 1.29 7.15 -26.73
CA GLU A 19 2.28 6.10 -27.05
C GLU A 19 3.41 6.65 -27.91
N SER A 20 3.07 7.44 -28.92
CA SER A 20 4.06 8.10 -29.79
C SER A 20 5.01 9.03 -29.00
N VAL A 21 4.49 9.79 -28.04
CA VAL A 21 5.30 10.69 -27.22
C VAL A 21 6.17 9.91 -26.22
N LEU A 22 5.67 8.81 -25.65
CA LEU A 22 6.45 7.94 -24.75
C LEU A 22 7.61 7.28 -25.50
N LEU A 23 7.35 6.71 -26.69
CA LEU A 23 8.39 6.15 -27.56
C LEU A 23 9.43 7.21 -27.95
N LEU A 24 8.98 8.42 -28.26
CA LEU A 24 9.89 9.54 -28.53
C LEU A 24 10.79 9.83 -27.32
N PHE A 25 10.25 9.88 -26.10
CA PHE A 25 11.06 10.11 -24.90
C PHE A 25 12.04 8.97 -24.63
N GLN A 26 11.65 7.72 -24.86
CA GLN A 26 12.56 6.57 -24.74
C GLN A 26 13.72 6.66 -25.74
N HIS A 27 13.43 6.97 -27.01
CA HIS A 27 14.46 7.13 -28.04
C HIS A 27 15.41 8.29 -27.73
N LEU A 28 14.89 9.47 -27.35
CA LEU A 28 15.70 10.63 -27.00
C LEU A 28 16.54 10.40 -25.73
N SER A 29 16.01 9.63 -24.78
CA SER A 29 16.76 9.24 -23.57
C SER A 29 17.90 8.27 -23.91
N THR A 30 17.65 7.30 -24.80
CA THR A 30 18.66 6.36 -25.26
C THR A 30 19.76 7.05 -26.07
N ALA A 31 19.39 8.04 -26.88
CA ALA A 31 20.32 8.88 -27.63
C ALA A 31 21.08 9.90 -26.76
N SER A 32 20.81 9.95 -25.45
CA SER A 32 21.39 10.94 -24.51
C SER A 32 21.10 12.41 -24.88
N GLU A 33 20.06 12.67 -25.67
CA GLU A 33 19.60 14.02 -26.02
C GLU A 33 18.62 14.60 -24.98
N LEU A 34 17.99 13.72 -24.19
CA LEU A 34 17.05 14.08 -23.14
C LEU A 34 17.46 13.40 -21.83
N SER A 35 17.80 14.18 -20.81
CA SER A 35 18.16 13.64 -19.50
C SER A 35 16.92 13.31 -18.65
N LYS A 36 17.11 12.46 -17.63
CA LYS A 36 16.06 12.21 -16.63
C LYS A 36 15.66 13.47 -15.88
N ASP A 37 16.56 14.43 -15.71
CA ASP A 37 16.27 15.71 -15.07
C ASP A 37 15.39 16.59 -15.97
N ASP A 38 15.61 16.59 -17.29
CA ASP A 38 14.76 17.32 -18.25
C ASP A 38 13.32 16.78 -18.26
N LEU A 39 13.17 15.46 -18.13
CA LEU A 39 11.87 14.80 -17.97
C LEU A 39 11.18 15.25 -16.68
N GLN A 40 11.90 15.25 -15.56
CA GLN A 40 11.40 15.71 -14.26
C GLN A 40 10.94 17.17 -14.32
N TRP A 41 11.77 18.09 -14.82
CA TRP A 41 11.41 19.50 -14.99
C TRP A 41 10.20 19.68 -15.90
N GLY A 42 10.12 18.89 -16.96
CA GLY A 42 8.97 18.84 -17.87
C GLY A 42 7.67 18.50 -17.15
N ILE A 43 7.71 17.49 -16.27
CA ILE A 43 6.56 17.03 -15.49
C ILE A 43 6.19 18.04 -14.42
N THR A 44 7.17 18.61 -13.70
CA THR A 44 6.91 19.66 -12.71
C THR A 44 6.16 20.81 -13.38
N ARG A 45 6.60 21.24 -14.58
CA ARG A 45 5.93 22.31 -15.31
C ARG A 45 4.56 21.92 -15.87
N LEU A 46 4.36 20.66 -16.23
CA LEU A 46 3.06 20.13 -16.63
C LEU A 46 2.07 20.22 -15.46
N LEU A 47 2.45 19.70 -14.29
CA LEU A 47 1.64 19.73 -13.07
C LEU A 47 1.35 21.17 -12.59
N SER A 48 2.35 22.05 -12.63
CA SER A 48 2.18 23.46 -12.23
C SER A 48 1.17 24.22 -13.08
N GLN A 49 0.93 23.81 -14.33
CA GLN A 49 0.02 24.49 -15.26
C GLN A 49 -1.22 23.64 -15.56
N LEU A 50 -1.50 22.64 -14.72
CA LEU A 50 -2.59 21.69 -14.93
C LEU A 50 -3.96 22.37 -14.90
N SER A 51 -4.17 23.31 -13.97
CA SER A 51 -5.42 24.08 -13.89
C SER A 51 -5.72 24.86 -15.16
N ASP A 52 -4.69 25.43 -15.78
CA ASP A 52 -4.84 26.18 -17.03
C ASP A 52 -5.14 25.22 -18.20
N LEU A 53 -4.49 24.05 -18.20
CA LEU A 53 -4.73 23.01 -19.21
C LEU A 53 -6.14 22.41 -19.13
N GLU A 54 -6.73 22.36 -17.93
CA GLU A 54 -8.11 21.90 -17.75
C GLU A 54 -9.15 22.84 -18.37
N LEU A 55 -8.83 24.14 -18.50
CA LEU A 55 -9.70 25.09 -19.18
C LEU A 55 -9.80 24.79 -20.68
N ASP A 56 -8.69 24.39 -21.30
CA ASP A 56 -8.62 24.04 -22.73
C ASP A 56 -9.05 22.60 -22.98
N CYS A 57 -8.78 21.69 -22.03
CA CYS A 57 -9.08 20.28 -22.11
C CYS A 57 -9.58 19.76 -20.75
N PRO A 58 -10.90 19.61 -20.55
CA PRO A 58 -11.47 19.16 -19.27
C PRO A 58 -10.96 17.79 -18.78
N ARG A 59 -10.36 16.99 -19.68
CA ARG A 59 -9.77 15.67 -19.39
C ARG A 59 -8.27 15.72 -19.08
N ALA A 60 -7.66 16.92 -18.99
CA ALA A 60 -6.23 17.07 -18.84
C ALA A 60 -5.68 16.35 -17.59
N SER A 61 -6.42 16.36 -16.47
CA SER A 61 -6.05 15.61 -15.26
C SER A 61 -5.98 14.11 -15.49
N ASP A 62 -7.04 13.52 -16.06
CA ASP A 62 -7.09 12.08 -16.34
C ASP A 62 -5.98 11.64 -17.30
N LEU A 63 -5.79 12.40 -18.38
CA LEU A 63 -4.74 12.14 -19.36
C LEU A 63 -3.34 12.26 -18.73
N THR A 64 -3.14 13.22 -17.83
CA THR A 64 -1.87 13.37 -17.09
C THR A 64 -1.64 12.20 -16.15
N ILE A 65 -2.66 11.69 -15.46
CA ILE A 65 -2.56 10.51 -14.59
C ILE A 65 -2.08 9.31 -15.40
N GLU A 66 -2.73 9.05 -16.55
CA GLU A 66 -2.35 7.95 -17.43
C GLU A 66 -0.91 8.12 -17.95
N PHE A 67 -0.54 9.34 -18.36
CA PHE A 67 0.80 9.65 -18.83
C PHE A 67 1.87 9.39 -17.77
N LEU A 68 1.67 9.87 -16.53
CA LEU A 68 2.61 9.66 -15.43
C LEU A 68 2.72 8.20 -15.04
N THR A 69 1.60 7.46 -15.07
CA THR A 69 1.59 6.02 -14.79
C THR A 69 2.47 5.27 -15.80
N CYS A 70 2.31 5.54 -17.10
CA CYS A 70 3.13 4.94 -18.14
C CYS A 70 4.60 5.37 -18.07
N MET A 71 4.88 6.65 -17.81
CA MET A 71 6.27 7.13 -17.67
C MET A 71 7.02 6.46 -16.51
N VAL A 72 6.33 6.09 -15.43
CA VAL A 72 6.92 5.30 -14.35
C VAL A 72 7.11 3.85 -14.78
N ALA A 73 6.12 3.24 -15.44
CA ALA A 73 6.23 1.87 -15.95
C ALA A 73 7.38 1.71 -16.96
N ASP A 74 7.64 2.73 -17.77
CA ASP A 74 8.72 2.77 -18.76
C ASP A 74 10.07 3.25 -18.17
N GLU A 75 10.19 3.36 -16.85
CA GLU A 75 11.41 3.82 -16.12
C GLU A 75 11.94 5.21 -16.53
N LEU A 76 11.13 6.01 -17.24
CA LEU A 76 11.45 7.38 -17.62
C LEU A 76 11.46 8.31 -16.40
N VAL A 77 10.63 8.00 -15.39
CA VAL A 77 10.45 8.79 -14.17
C VAL A 77 10.37 7.86 -12.96
N SER A 78 10.91 8.29 -11.83
CA SER A 78 10.89 7.51 -10.59
C SER A 78 9.72 7.90 -9.67
N VAL A 79 9.17 6.95 -8.91
CA VAL A 79 8.15 7.25 -7.89
C VAL A 79 8.66 8.16 -6.77
N PRO A 80 9.92 8.07 -6.29
CA PRO A 80 10.47 9.04 -5.35
C PRO A 80 10.38 10.49 -5.84
N PHE A 81 10.53 10.73 -7.14
CA PHE A 81 10.30 12.05 -7.73
C PHE A 81 8.84 12.48 -7.61
N LEU A 82 7.87 11.61 -7.95
CA LEU A 82 6.45 11.92 -7.79
C LEU A 82 6.09 12.21 -6.31
N ARG A 83 6.66 11.46 -5.37
CA ARG A 83 6.49 11.71 -3.92
C ARG A 83 7.05 13.07 -3.52
N ARG A 84 8.20 13.45 -4.07
CA ARG A 84 8.81 14.77 -3.85
C ARG A 84 7.91 15.89 -4.38
N CYS A 85 7.36 15.74 -5.58
CA CYS A 85 6.38 16.68 -6.15
C CYS A 85 5.12 16.81 -5.27
N ARG A 86 4.65 15.70 -4.68
CA ARG A 86 3.51 15.72 -3.75
C ARG A 86 3.83 16.48 -2.46
N ILE A 87 4.97 16.19 -1.83
CA ILE A 87 5.42 16.88 -0.60
C ILE A 87 5.56 18.39 -0.84
N LEU A 88 6.08 18.77 -2.01
CA LEU A 88 6.25 20.16 -2.42
C LEU A 88 4.95 20.81 -2.94
N ARG A 89 3.83 20.06 -2.98
CA ARG A 89 2.52 20.52 -3.45
C ARG A 89 2.55 21.15 -4.85
N ILE A 90 3.31 20.54 -5.75
CA ILE A 90 3.42 21.00 -7.14
C ILE A 90 2.04 20.89 -7.82
N GLY A 91 1.57 21.98 -8.43
CA GLY A 91 0.29 22.02 -9.15
C GLY A 91 -0.95 22.21 -8.27
N GLY A 92 -0.77 22.53 -6.97
CA GLY A 92 -1.89 22.81 -6.07
C GLY A 92 -2.82 21.61 -5.89
N ALA A 93 -4.12 21.87 -5.70
CA ALA A 93 -5.10 20.81 -5.46
C ALA A 93 -5.21 19.81 -6.63
N GLY A 94 -5.28 20.30 -7.87
CA GLY A 94 -5.38 19.45 -9.06
C GLY A 94 -4.13 18.59 -9.26
N GLY A 95 -2.94 19.18 -9.10
CA GLY A 95 -1.67 18.45 -9.19
C GLY A 95 -1.54 17.36 -8.13
N LEU A 96 -1.99 17.62 -6.90
CA LEU A 96 -2.01 16.62 -5.82
C LEU A 96 -2.93 15.44 -6.15
N LEU A 97 -4.13 15.70 -6.66
CA LEU A 97 -5.06 14.64 -7.08
C LEU A 97 -4.44 13.75 -8.17
N VAL A 98 -3.80 14.36 -9.16
CA VAL A 98 -3.11 13.64 -10.24
C VAL A 98 -1.95 12.81 -9.71
N LEU A 99 -1.14 13.38 -8.81
CA LEU A 99 0.00 12.68 -8.21
C LEU A 99 -0.45 11.48 -7.36
N ASP A 100 -1.48 11.64 -6.54
CA ASP A 100 -2.03 10.55 -5.72
C ASP A 100 -2.66 9.46 -6.59
N ALA A 101 -3.40 9.84 -7.64
CA ALA A 101 -3.99 8.88 -8.57
C ALA A 101 -2.93 8.13 -9.38
N ALA A 102 -1.89 8.81 -9.87
CA ALA A 102 -0.79 8.19 -10.59
C ALA A 102 -0.01 7.22 -9.68
N GLN A 103 0.32 7.63 -8.45
CA GLN A 103 1.01 6.77 -7.49
C GLN A 103 0.25 5.48 -7.20
N ARG A 104 -1.08 5.56 -7.00
CA ARG A 104 -1.93 4.36 -6.79
C ARG A 104 -1.92 3.38 -7.99
N ARG A 105 -1.59 3.87 -9.20
CA ARG A 105 -1.60 3.07 -10.43
C ARG A 105 -0.21 2.53 -10.81
N THR A 106 0.86 2.91 -10.10
CA THR A 106 2.24 2.49 -10.43
C THR A 106 2.63 1.16 -9.74
N PRO A 107 3.43 0.30 -10.41
CA PRO A 107 3.80 -1.03 -9.90
C PRO A 107 4.63 -1.00 -8.60
N GLU A 108 5.50 -0.01 -8.39
CA GLU A 108 6.20 0.22 -7.09
C GLU A 108 5.23 0.50 -5.91
N TYR A 109 3.97 0.82 -6.20
CA TYR A 109 2.87 0.99 -5.24
C TYR A 109 1.78 -0.07 -5.39
N SER A 110 1.99 -1.07 -6.26
CA SER A 110 1.29 -2.33 -6.09
C SER A 110 1.74 -2.85 -4.73
N LYS A 111 0.89 -2.71 -3.72
CA LYS A 111 1.08 -3.24 -2.37
C LYS A 111 1.45 -4.75 -2.41
N LYS A 112 1.25 -5.42 -3.55
CA LYS A 112 1.77 -6.75 -3.92
C LYS A 112 3.30 -6.87 -3.91
N GLU A 113 4.05 -5.86 -4.35
CA GLU A 113 5.52 -5.89 -4.53
C GLU A 113 6.30 -5.16 -3.42
N LEU A 114 5.71 -4.96 -2.25
CA LEU A 114 6.43 -4.36 -1.11
C LEU A 114 7.60 -5.26 -0.68
N GLY A 115 8.79 -4.68 -0.48
CA GLY A 115 9.89 -5.38 0.20
C GLY A 115 9.51 -5.68 1.66
N THR A 116 10.12 -6.71 2.28
CA THR A 116 9.75 -7.19 3.63
C THR A 116 9.71 -6.09 4.70
N VAL A 117 10.68 -5.17 4.67
CA VAL A 117 10.75 -4.05 5.63
C VAL A 117 9.60 -3.05 5.42
N GLN A 118 9.27 -2.77 4.16
CA GLN A 118 8.19 -1.84 3.81
C GLN A 118 6.82 -2.45 4.14
N PHE A 119 6.64 -3.73 3.84
CA PHE A 119 5.44 -4.49 4.22
C PHE A 119 5.20 -4.43 5.74
N LYS A 120 6.22 -4.74 6.55
CA LYS A 120 6.12 -4.70 8.02
C LYS A 120 5.78 -3.32 8.57
N ARG A 121 6.26 -2.26 7.91
CA ARG A 121 5.92 -0.88 8.29
C ARG A 121 4.48 -0.55 7.91
N GLU A 122 4.09 -0.87 6.68
CA GLU A 122 2.75 -0.61 6.15
C GLU A 122 1.67 -1.29 6.99
N ILE A 123 1.80 -2.60 7.26
CA ILE A 123 0.84 -3.31 8.12
C ILE A 123 0.81 -2.72 9.53
N GLY A 124 1.97 -2.29 10.07
CA GLY A 124 2.03 -1.65 11.38
C GLY A 124 1.23 -0.35 11.42
N THR A 125 1.37 0.49 10.40
CA THR A 125 0.59 1.73 10.25
C THR A 125 -0.90 1.42 10.12
N MET A 126 -1.28 0.50 9.24
CA MET A 126 -2.68 0.08 9.06
C MET A 126 -3.33 -0.40 10.36
N ILE A 127 -2.61 -1.21 11.16
CA ILE A 127 -3.14 -1.77 12.42
C ILE A 127 -3.36 -0.67 13.45
N LEU A 128 -2.40 0.24 13.60
CA LEU A 128 -2.51 1.35 14.54
C LEU A 128 -3.63 2.33 14.13
N GLU A 129 -3.78 2.59 12.84
CA GLU A 129 -4.91 3.37 12.30
C GLU A 129 -6.25 2.70 12.61
N TYR A 130 -6.33 1.38 12.47
CA TYR A 130 -7.52 0.61 12.84
C TYR A 130 -7.83 0.73 14.33
N PHE A 131 -6.86 0.57 15.24
CA PHE A 131 -7.12 0.71 16.68
C PHE A 131 -7.60 2.12 17.05
N ASN A 132 -7.11 3.16 16.36
CA ASN A 132 -7.54 4.53 16.62
C ASN A 132 -8.92 4.87 16.02
N SER A 133 -9.25 4.33 14.84
CA SER A 133 -10.49 4.67 14.11
C SER A 133 -11.62 3.67 14.34
N SER A 134 -11.30 2.44 14.72
CA SER A 134 -12.18 1.26 14.69
C SER A 134 -12.82 1.00 13.31
N ASP A 135 -12.26 1.53 12.22
CA ASP A 135 -12.81 1.36 10.87
C ASP A 135 -12.33 0.05 10.23
N GLN A 136 -13.15 -0.99 10.40
CA GLN A 136 -12.90 -2.32 9.87
C GLN A 136 -13.02 -2.39 8.34
N VAL A 137 -13.85 -1.55 7.74
CA VAL A 137 -14.08 -1.54 6.29
C VAL A 137 -12.85 -1.00 5.58
N GLU A 138 -12.30 0.10 6.09
CA GLU A 138 -11.07 0.68 5.58
C GLU A 138 -9.89 -0.28 5.73
N PHE A 139 -9.73 -0.92 6.89
CA PHE A 139 -8.66 -1.90 7.09
C PHE A 139 -8.77 -3.07 6.10
N THR A 140 -9.97 -3.62 5.93
CA THR A 140 -10.22 -4.72 4.98
C THR A 140 -9.88 -4.31 3.55
N ARG A 141 -10.24 -3.08 3.13
CA ARG A 141 -9.83 -2.54 1.83
C ARG A 141 -8.32 -2.49 1.70
N CYS A 142 -7.62 -1.98 2.71
CA CYS A 142 -6.18 -1.88 2.70
C CYS A 142 -5.48 -3.26 2.64
N VAL A 143 -6.05 -4.29 3.26
CA VAL A 143 -5.58 -5.70 3.14
C VAL A 143 -5.79 -6.23 1.73
N ARG A 144 -6.95 -5.97 1.10
CA ARG A 144 -7.21 -6.36 -0.29
C ARG A 144 -6.22 -5.74 -1.26
N ASP A 145 -5.81 -4.49 -1.01
CA ASP A 145 -4.78 -3.86 -1.83
C ASP A 145 -3.41 -4.56 -1.69
N LEU A 146 -3.11 -5.16 -0.53
CA LEU A 146 -1.91 -5.98 -0.27
C LEU A 146 -2.00 -7.40 -0.83
N ALA A 147 -3.21 -7.88 -1.14
CA ALA A 147 -3.43 -9.23 -1.64
C ALA A 147 -2.91 -9.40 -3.09
N PRO A 148 -2.46 -10.61 -3.50
CA PRO A 148 -2.48 -11.85 -2.73
C PRO A 148 -1.37 -11.89 -1.68
N LEU A 149 -1.74 -12.24 -0.44
CA LEU A 149 -0.78 -12.45 0.63
C LEU A 149 -0.21 -13.87 0.53
N SER A 150 1.11 -13.99 0.42
CA SER A 150 1.79 -15.26 0.70
C SER A 150 1.54 -15.68 2.15
N GLN A 151 1.61 -16.97 2.42
CA GLN A 151 1.41 -17.55 3.75
C GLN A 151 2.27 -16.88 4.85
N GLU A 152 3.54 -16.58 4.56
CA GLU A 152 4.45 -15.88 5.49
C GLU A 152 3.99 -14.43 5.80
N ARG A 153 3.58 -13.68 4.78
CA ARG A 153 3.08 -12.30 4.93
C ARG A 153 1.76 -12.24 5.67
N GLY A 154 0.89 -13.21 5.41
CA GLY A 154 -0.36 -13.37 6.15
C GLY A 154 -0.11 -13.69 7.62
N ALA A 155 0.80 -14.62 7.92
CA ALA A 155 1.17 -14.96 9.29
C ALA A 155 1.81 -13.76 10.01
N GLU A 156 2.68 -13.01 9.33
CA GLU A 156 3.27 -11.78 9.87
C GLU A 156 2.20 -10.71 10.18
N LEU A 157 1.17 -10.57 9.34
CA LEU A 157 0.03 -9.67 9.59
C LEU A 157 -0.73 -10.10 10.85
N VAL A 158 -1.13 -11.37 10.94
CA VAL A 158 -1.87 -11.93 12.09
C VAL A 158 -1.07 -11.75 13.39
N ARG A 159 0.21 -12.13 13.39
CA ARG A 159 1.11 -11.95 14.55
C ARG A 159 1.22 -10.49 14.94
N LYS A 160 1.40 -9.58 13.96
CA LYS A 160 1.56 -8.14 14.24
C LYS A 160 0.31 -7.53 14.85
N VAL A 161 -0.88 -7.95 14.40
CA VAL A 161 -2.17 -7.53 14.99
C VAL A 161 -2.23 -7.91 16.46
N MET A 162 -1.92 -9.17 16.80
CA MET A 162 -1.93 -9.63 18.21
C MET A 162 -0.87 -8.91 19.04
N HIS A 163 0.37 -8.83 18.55
CA HIS A 163 1.48 -8.19 19.25
C HIS A 163 1.19 -6.72 19.60
N LEU A 164 0.76 -5.91 18.62
CA LEU A 164 0.47 -4.49 18.84
C LEU A 164 -0.71 -4.30 19.81
N ALA A 165 -1.69 -5.19 19.79
CA ALA A 165 -2.80 -5.16 20.73
C ALA A 165 -2.34 -5.49 22.17
N MET A 166 -1.45 -6.47 22.31
CA MET A 166 -0.88 -6.87 23.60
C MET A 166 -0.05 -5.74 24.22
N GLU A 167 0.75 -5.02 23.42
CA GLU A 167 1.53 -3.87 23.88
C GLU A 167 0.67 -2.73 24.45
N ARG A 168 -0.54 -2.53 23.90
CA ARG A 168 -1.41 -1.40 24.28
C ARG A 168 -2.45 -1.76 25.35
N SER A 169 -2.64 -3.05 25.60
CA SER A 169 -3.48 -3.65 26.65
C SER A 169 -4.98 -3.28 26.61
N GLY A 170 -5.84 -4.13 27.19
CA GLY A 170 -7.27 -3.83 27.37
C GLY A 170 -8.12 -3.93 26.09
N ASN A 171 -8.87 -2.87 25.76
CA ASN A 171 -9.87 -2.84 24.69
C ASN A 171 -9.31 -3.17 23.29
N GLU A 172 -8.02 -2.91 23.06
CA GLU A 172 -7.38 -3.18 21.77
C GLU A 172 -7.23 -4.68 21.49
N CYS A 173 -7.14 -5.53 22.52
CA CYS A 173 -7.13 -6.99 22.35
C CYS A 173 -8.48 -7.50 21.83
N GLU A 174 -9.59 -6.96 22.33
CA GLU A 174 -10.92 -7.28 21.81
C GLU A 174 -11.10 -6.80 20.37
N GLN A 175 -10.60 -5.59 20.05
CA GLN A 175 -10.62 -5.06 18.68
C GLN A 175 -9.79 -5.93 17.74
N ALA A 176 -8.60 -6.36 18.15
CA ALA A 176 -7.74 -7.25 17.38
C ALA A 176 -8.44 -8.59 17.09
N LEU A 177 -9.09 -9.19 18.09
CA LEU A 177 -9.85 -10.42 17.88
C LEU A 177 -11.01 -10.21 16.90
N LYS A 178 -11.81 -9.14 17.08
CA LYS A 178 -12.90 -8.79 16.15
C LYS A 178 -12.38 -8.60 14.72
N LEU A 179 -11.21 -8.00 14.56
CA LEU A 179 -10.55 -7.83 13.28
C LEU A 179 -10.16 -9.19 12.66
N LEU A 180 -9.45 -10.04 13.39
CA LEU A 180 -9.05 -11.37 12.90
C LEU A 180 -10.27 -12.21 12.48
N VAL A 181 -11.35 -12.16 13.27
CA VAL A 181 -12.62 -12.83 12.94
C VAL A 181 -13.22 -12.32 11.65
N SER A 182 -13.21 -11.00 11.41
CA SER A 182 -13.72 -10.46 10.16
C SER A 182 -12.88 -10.83 8.95
N LEU A 183 -11.55 -10.83 9.08
CA LEU A 183 -10.65 -11.17 7.98
C LEU A 183 -10.79 -12.63 7.60
N SER A 184 -10.98 -13.52 8.60
CA SER A 184 -11.30 -14.93 8.38
C SER A 184 -12.64 -15.11 7.66
N ARG A 185 -13.71 -14.49 8.17
CA ARG A 185 -15.07 -14.62 7.61
C ARG A 185 -15.22 -14.03 6.20
N ASN A 186 -14.43 -13.01 5.89
CA ASN A 186 -14.39 -12.40 4.56
C ASN A 186 -13.43 -13.13 3.60
N GLU A 187 -12.83 -14.25 4.01
CA GLU A 187 -11.89 -15.05 3.22
C GLU A 187 -10.62 -14.28 2.80
N GLU A 188 -10.28 -13.20 3.48
CA GLU A 188 -9.03 -12.45 3.26
C GLU A 188 -7.81 -13.18 3.84
N ILE A 189 -8.04 -13.97 4.90
CA ILE A 189 -7.04 -14.78 5.59
C ILE A 189 -7.61 -16.19 5.77
N SER A 190 -6.89 -17.20 5.29
CA SER A 190 -7.25 -18.59 5.50
C SER A 190 -6.98 -19.05 6.93
N GLU A 191 -7.69 -20.09 7.37
CA GLU A 191 -7.47 -20.73 8.67
C GLU A 191 -6.01 -21.16 8.88
N GLU A 192 -5.37 -21.71 7.84
CA GLU A 192 -3.95 -22.11 7.89
C GLU A 192 -3.00 -20.93 8.13
N ILE A 193 -3.31 -19.75 7.59
CA ILE A 193 -2.52 -18.54 7.82
C ILE A 193 -2.72 -18.02 9.24
N LEU A 194 -3.94 -18.12 9.78
CA LEU A 194 -4.22 -17.79 11.18
C LEU A 194 -3.40 -18.68 12.11
N GLU A 195 -3.47 -20.01 11.94
CA GLU A 195 -2.70 -20.98 12.73
C GLU A 195 -1.20 -20.63 12.73
N LEU A 196 -0.62 -20.34 11.55
CA LEU A 196 0.78 -19.93 11.47
C LEU A 196 1.09 -18.58 12.14
N GLY A 197 0.13 -17.65 12.15
CA GLY A 197 0.26 -16.40 12.87
C GLY A 197 0.29 -16.59 14.38
N PHE A 198 -0.52 -17.52 14.91
CA PHE A 198 -0.48 -17.94 16.31
C PHE A 198 0.84 -18.67 16.63
N ASP A 199 1.27 -19.58 15.77
CA ASP A 199 2.55 -20.28 15.94
C ASP A 199 3.74 -19.30 15.96
N ASP A 200 3.75 -18.29 15.07
CA ASP A 200 4.82 -17.29 15.03
C ASP A 200 4.76 -16.30 16.21
N LEU A 201 3.57 -16.09 16.81
CA LEU A 201 3.45 -15.36 18.07
C LEU A 201 4.12 -16.12 19.21
N TYR A 202 3.77 -17.40 19.39
CA TYR A 202 4.30 -18.24 20.45
C TYR A 202 5.81 -18.50 20.29
N ARG A 203 6.30 -18.69 19.06
CA ARG A 203 7.75 -18.81 18.79
C ARG A 203 8.56 -17.61 19.27
N ARG A 204 7.96 -16.42 19.28
CA ARG A 204 8.60 -15.17 19.71
C ARG A 204 8.18 -14.73 21.11
N MET A 205 7.46 -15.58 21.84
CA MET A 205 6.99 -15.29 23.19
C MET A 205 8.12 -14.94 24.16
N PRO A 206 9.31 -15.60 24.12
CA PRO A 206 10.41 -15.26 25.03
C PRO A 206 10.88 -13.81 24.90
N ASP A 207 10.86 -13.25 23.68
CA ASP A 207 11.21 -11.85 23.43
C ASP A 207 10.02 -10.94 23.78
N LEU A 208 8.80 -11.35 23.45
CA LEU A 208 7.58 -10.57 23.68
C LEU A 208 7.36 -10.27 25.17
N ILE A 209 7.60 -11.24 26.05
CA ILE A 209 7.39 -11.06 27.51
C ILE A 209 8.35 -10.02 28.10
N LEU A 210 9.49 -9.75 27.45
CA LEU A 210 10.41 -8.69 27.86
C LEU A 210 9.77 -7.30 27.74
N ASP A 211 8.92 -7.12 26.72
CA ASP A 211 8.21 -5.86 26.47
C ASP A 211 6.84 -5.83 27.16
N VAL A 212 6.16 -6.99 27.25
CA VAL A 212 4.81 -7.15 27.82
C VAL A 212 4.82 -8.26 28.88
N PRO A 213 4.97 -7.94 30.18
CA PRO A 213 5.11 -8.94 31.25
C PRO A 213 3.99 -9.97 31.31
N ASP A 214 2.75 -9.57 30.99
CA ASP A 214 1.56 -10.43 31.01
C ASP A 214 1.29 -11.12 29.65
N GLY A 215 2.26 -11.08 28.73
CA GLY A 215 2.09 -11.52 27.34
C GLY A 215 1.64 -12.97 27.19
N ASP A 216 2.14 -13.89 28.03
CA ASP A 216 1.74 -15.30 27.99
C ASP A 216 0.24 -15.50 28.34
N GLU A 217 -0.25 -14.79 29.35
CA GLU A 217 -1.67 -14.84 29.75
C GLU A 217 -2.57 -14.24 28.67
N MET A 218 -2.16 -13.11 28.09
CA MET A 218 -2.89 -12.45 27.01
C MET A 218 -2.94 -13.33 25.75
N ALA A 219 -1.84 -14.00 25.38
CA ALA A 219 -1.80 -14.91 24.24
C ALA A 219 -2.71 -16.12 24.45
N LYS A 220 -2.72 -16.71 25.66
CA LYS A 220 -3.67 -17.78 26.02
C LYS A 220 -5.12 -17.34 25.91
N ALA A 221 -5.43 -16.11 26.34
CA ALA A 221 -6.77 -15.54 26.17
C ALA A 221 -7.14 -15.39 24.68
N PHE A 222 -6.22 -14.94 23.83
CA PHE A 222 -6.43 -14.89 22.38
C PHE A 222 -6.78 -16.25 21.80
N VAL A 223 -6.08 -17.32 22.19
CA VAL A 223 -6.37 -18.70 21.72
C VAL A 223 -7.78 -19.12 22.10
N VAL A 224 -8.17 -18.96 23.37
CA VAL A 224 -9.50 -19.35 23.87
C VAL A 224 -10.60 -18.61 23.12
N GLU A 225 -10.46 -17.30 22.94
CA GLU A 225 -11.48 -16.51 22.25
C GLU A 225 -11.51 -16.75 20.74
N ALA A 226 -10.36 -17.04 20.12
CA ALA A 226 -10.27 -17.43 18.71
C ALA A 226 -10.96 -18.77 18.44
N GLN A 227 -10.77 -19.76 19.32
CA GLN A 227 -11.48 -21.04 19.23
C GLN A 227 -12.99 -20.87 19.40
N LYS A 228 -13.43 -20.11 20.41
CA LYS A 228 -14.86 -19.78 20.60
C LYS A 228 -15.48 -19.09 19.39
N ALA A 229 -14.73 -18.24 18.71
CA ALA A 229 -15.19 -17.52 17.53
C ALA A 229 -15.19 -18.39 16.25
N GLY A 230 -14.65 -19.62 16.31
CA GLY A 230 -14.56 -20.56 15.20
C GLY A 230 -13.55 -20.16 14.13
N VAL A 231 -12.52 -19.37 14.49
CA VAL A 231 -11.46 -18.93 13.56
C VAL A 231 -10.18 -19.73 13.71
N LEU A 232 -10.03 -20.42 14.84
CA LEU A 232 -8.92 -21.32 15.14
C LEU A 232 -9.52 -22.69 15.47
N ARG A 233 -8.87 -23.76 15.00
CA ARG A 233 -9.36 -25.13 15.24
C ARG A 233 -9.33 -25.48 16.73
N ASP A 234 -10.33 -26.25 17.16
CA ASP A 234 -10.36 -26.84 18.50
C ASP A 234 -9.17 -27.79 18.76
N THR A 235 -8.59 -28.34 17.69
CA THR A 235 -7.41 -29.22 17.75
C THR A 235 -6.09 -28.46 17.79
N TRP A 236 -6.09 -27.15 17.53
CA TRP A 236 -4.88 -26.34 17.62
C TRP A 236 -4.45 -26.25 19.09
N SER A 237 -3.16 -26.44 19.35
CA SER A 237 -2.59 -26.42 20.69
C SER A 237 -1.31 -25.60 20.71
N ILE A 238 -1.00 -25.03 21.87
CA ILE A 238 0.20 -24.21 22.06
C ILE A 238 1.43 -25.10 21.77
N PRO A 239 2.33 -24.70 20.86
CA PRO A 239 3.49 -25.51 20.51
C PRO A 239 4.40 -25.75 21.72
N GLU A 240 4.87 -26.99 21.91
CA GLU A 240 5.65 -27.43 23.09
C GLU A 240 7.00 -26.71 23.31
N ASN A 241 7.46 -25.92 22.32
CA ASN A 241 8.72 -25.17 22.35
C ASN A 241 8.50 -23.63 22.41
N ALA A 242 7.33 -23.17 22.87
CA ALA A 242 7.01 -21.76 23.09
C ALA A 242 7.61 -21.21 24.40
#